data_AF-X0LKI7-F1
#
_entry.id   AF-X0LKI7-F1
#
_cell.length_a   1.000
_cell.length_b   1.000
_cell.length_c   1.000
_cell.angle_alpha   90.00
_cell.angle_beta   90.00
_cell.angle_gamma   90.00
#
_symmetry.space_group_name_H-M   'P 1'
#
loop_
_entity.id
_entity.type
_entity.pdbx_description
1 polymer ?
#
loop_
_entity_poly.entity_id
_entity_poly.type
_entity_poly.pdbx_seq_one_letter_code
_entity_poly.pdbx_strand_id
1 'polypeptide(L)'
;MNARPAATTGEGSNKQDLREALKPPKLEPFRGQAADVIPFLTRMKAYFRLYKNKLNTPTKKLLYTVSLIQGDAKDWFEPILRDFLENDEEAQDQDTQNIFGN
;
A
#
# COMPACT_ATOMS: atom_id res chain seq x y z
N MET A 1 29.28 29.05 37.96
CA MET A 1 29.24 28.19 36.76
C MET A 1 29.37 26.74 37.22
N ASN A 2 28.37 25.89 36.95
CA ASN A 2 28.50 24.45 36.67
C ASN A 2 27.11 23.89 36.31
N ALA A 3 27.11 22.97 35.35
CA ALA A 3 26.10 22.81 34.31
C ALA A 3 24.80 22.07 34.72
N ARG A 4 23.72 22.38 33.99
CA ARG A 4 22.46 21.62 33.94
C ARG A 4 22.69 20.20 33.38
N PRO A 5 21.98 19.17 33.85
CA PRO A 5 21.99 17.88 33.17
C PRO A 5 21.16 17.99 31.88
N ALA A 6 21.75 17.54 30.77
CA ALA A 6 21.09 17.42 29.49
C ALA A 6 20.07 16.27 29.56
N ALA A 7 18.80 16.57 29.29
CA ALA A 7 17.78 15.56 29.04
C ALA A 7 18.01 14.98 27.63
N THR A 8 18.61 13.81 27.54
CA THR A 8 18.67 13.00 26.32
C THR A 8 17.39 12.17 26.17
N THR A 9 16.62 12.54 25.15
CA THR A 9 16.07 11.67 24.09
C THR A 9 15.54 10.27 24.47
N GLY A 10 14.23 10.04 24.30
CA GLY A 10 13.67 8.67 24.38
C GLY A 10 12.27 8.42 23.82
N GLU A 11 11.56 9.39 23.25
CA GLU A 11 10.17 9.18 22.79
C GLU A 11 10.00 8.79 21.31
N GLY A 12 11.08 8.86 20.52
CA GLY A 12 11.05 8.60 19.06
C GLY A 12 11.14 7.12 18.67
N SER A 13 12.07 6.36 19.26
CA SER A 13 12.36 4.97 18.85
C SER A 13 11.20 4.03 19.16
N ASN A 14 10.65 4.11 20.37
CA ASN A 14 9.66 3.15 20.87
C ASN A 14 8.34 3.13 20.07
N LYS A 15 7.94 4.25 19.46
CA LYS A 15 6.71 4.33 18.65
C LYS A 15 6.88 3.73 17.26
N GLN A 16 8.09 3.81 16.70
CA GLN A 16 8.44 3.17 15.42
C GLN A 16 8.59 1.67 15.63
N ASP A 17 9.31 1.25 16.66
CA ASP A 17 9.46 -0.16 17.04
C ASP A 17 8.11 -0.84 17.32
N LEU A 18 7.16 -0.16 17.99
CA LEU A 18 5.83 -0.72 18.24
C LEU A 18 4.97 -0.83 16.96
N ARG A 19 5.08 0.13 16.03
CA ARG A 19 4.41 0.05 14.71
C ARG A 19 5.01 -1.04 13.83
N GLU A 20 6.29 -1.34 13.99
CA GLU A 20 6.98 -2.42 13.28
C GLU A 20 6.74 -3.79 13.91
N ALA A 21 6.58 -3.86 15.24
CA ALA A 21 6.35 -5.10 15.99
C ALA A 21 4.92 -5.66 15.84
N LEU A 22 3.93 -4.81 15.57
CA LEU A 22 2.56 -5.27 15.32
C LEU A 22 2.44 -5.83 13.89
N LYS A 23 2.62 -7.15 13.74
CA LYS A 23 2.23 -7.84 12.50
C LYS A 23 0.72 -7.64 12.30
N PRO A 24 0.31 -6.92 11.24
CA PRO A 24 -1.10 -6.69 11.01
C PRO A 24 -1.76 -8.02 10.64
N PRO A 25 -3.04 -8.21 10.98
CA PRO A 25 -3.79 -9.35 10.48
C PRO A 25 -3.72 -9.36 8.95
N LYS A 26 -3.63 -10.56 8.37
CA LYS A 26 -3.66 -10.74 6.92
C LYS A 26 -4.94 -10.09 6.39
N LEU A 27 -4.79 -9.18 5.43
CA LEU A 27 -5.92 -8.52 4.80
C LEU A 27 -6.68 -9.52 3.93
N GLU A 28 -8.00 -9.40 3.92
CA GLU A 28 -8.85 -10.26 3.10
C GLU A 28 -8.78 -9.83 1.63
N PRO A 29 -8.68 -10.79 0.70
CA PRO A 29 -8.70 -10.49 -0.73
C PRO A 29 -10.02 -9.89 -1.21
N PHE A 30 -9.95 -9.06 -2.25
CA PHE A 30 -11.11 -8.60 -3.00
C PHE A 30 -11.37 -9.51 -4.19
N ARG A 31 -12.60 -10.04 -4.30
CA ARG A 31 -12.98 -11.03 -5.32
C ARG A 31 -13.85 -10.48 -6.46
N GLY A 32 -14.13 -9.17 -6.47
CA GLY A 32 -14.96 -8.53 -7.51
C GLY A 32 -16.41 -8.27 -7.13
N GLN A 33 -16.83 -8.55 -5.90
CA GLN A 33 -18.20 -8.28 -5.46
C GLN A 33 -18.42 -6.79 -5.19
N ALA A 34 -19.41 -6.19 -5.84
CA ALA A 34 -19.69 -4.75 -5.73
C ALA A 34 -19.93 -4.29 -4.28
N ALA A 35 -20.62 -5.12 -3.48
CA ALA A 35 -20.88 -4.86 -2.06
C ALA A 35 -19.59 -4.73 -1.21
N ASP A 36 -18.49 -5.35 -1.66
CA ASP A 36 -17.23 -5.41 -0.90
C ASP A 36 -16.23 -4.31 -1.26
N VAL A 37 -16.50 -3.50 -2.30
CA VAL A 37 -15.58 -2.46 -2.78
C VAL A 37 -15.28 -1.44 -1.68
N ILE A 38 -16.31 -0.87 -1.05
CA ILE A 38 -16.13 0.15 -0.01
C ILE A 38 -15.44 -0.42 1.25
N PRO A 39 -15.86 -1.58 1.80
CA PRO A 39 -15.13 -2.24 2.88
C PRO A 39 -13.67 -2.53 2.55
N PHE A 40 -13.37 -3.04 1.35
CA PHE A 40 -12.01 -3.33 0.91
C PHE A 40 -11.14 -2.06 0.87
N LEU A 41 -11.60 -1.01 0.19
CA LEU A 41 -10.87 0.25 0.10
C LEU A 41 -10.67 0.92 1.46
N THR A 42 -11.63 0.80 2.38
CA THR A 42 -11.51 1.32 3.74
C THR A 42 -10.37 0.62 4.50
N ARG A 43 -10.26 -0.70 4.38
CA ARG A 43 -9.15 -1.47 4.97
C ARG A 43 -7.80 -1.10 4.36
N MET A 44 -7.72 -0.92 3.04
CA MET A 44 -6.50 -0.45 2.38
C MET A 44 -6.06 0.92 2.89
N LYS A 45 -6.99 1.88 3.00
CA LYS A 45 -6.70 3.23 3.54
C LYS A 45 -6.18 3.17 4.98
N ALA A 46 -6.75 2.31 5.83
CA ALA A 46 -6.26 2.10 7.18
C ALA A 46 -4.83 1.50 7.19
N TYR A 47 -4.59 0.49 6.35
CA TYR A 47 -3.29 -0.15 6.22
C TYR A 47 -2.20 0.84 5.78
N PHE A 48 -2.46 1.66 4.75
CA PHE A 48 -1.50 2.66 4.27
C PHE A 48 -1.19 3.73 5.32
N ARG A 49 -2.14 4.06 6.19
CA ARG A 49 -1.91 4.99 7.32
C ARG A 49 -1.01 4.39 8.40
N LEU A 50 -1.04 3.07 8.57
CA LEU A 50 -0.19 2.36 9.53
C LEU A 50 1.23 2.18 8.99
N TYR A 51 1.37 1.86 7.70
CA TYR A 51 2.63 1.54 7.01
C TYR A 51 3.16 2.66 6.11
N LYS A 52 2.97 3.93 6.50
CA LYS A 52 3.35 5.09 5.68
C LYS A 52 4.80 5.07 5.19
N ASN A 53 5.73 4.60 6.02
CA ASN A 53 7.16 4.55 5.66
C ASN A 53 7.45 3.50 4.59
N LYS A 54 6.70 2.39 4.57
CA LYS A 54 6.88 1.28 3.62
C LYS A 54 6.08 1.50 2.33
N LEU A 55 4.87 2.04 2.44
CA LEU A 55 3.94 2.31 1.34
C LEU A 55 3.80 3.81 1.11
N ASN A 56 4.93 4.46 0.83
CA ASN A 56 5.06 5.91 0.77
C ASN A 56 4.73 6.54 -0.59
N THR A 57 4.66 5.76 -1.68
CA THR A 57 4.32 6.25 -3.02
C THR A 57 2.96 5.70 -3.48
N PRO A 58 2.25 6.38 -4.40
CA PRO A 58 1.04 5.84 -5.04
C PRO A 58 1.27 4.46 -5.65
N THR A 59 2.33 4.29 -6.44
CA THR A 59 2.68 3.01 -7.08
C THR A 59 2.86 1.87 -6.08
N LYS A 60 3.57 2.11 -4.96
CA LYS A 60 3.75 1.06 -3.93
C LYS A 60 2.42 0.65 -3.28
N LYS A 61 1.51 1.62 -3.04
CA LYS A 61 0.17 1.34 -2.51
C LYS A 61 -0.65 0.52 -3.49
N LEU A 62 -0.59 0.88 -4.78
CA LEU A 62 -1.28 0.17 -5.85
C LEU A 62 -0.76 -1.26 -5.97
N LEU A 63 0.55 -1.46 -6.15
CA LEU A 63 1.17 -2.80 -6.22
C LEU A 63 0.83 -3.68 -5.02
N TYR A 64 0.80 -3.11 -3.81
CA TYR A 64 0.35 -3.85 -2.63
C TYR A 64 -1.13 -4.23 -2.73
N THR A 65 -2.01 -3.29 -3.10
CA THR A 65 -3.46 -3.54 -3.26
C THR A 65 -3.72 -4.65 -4.26
N VAL A 66 -3.01 -4.64 -5.39
CA VAL A 66 -3.20 -5.59 -6.49
C VAL A 66 -2.87 -7.01 -6.06
N SER A 67 -1.89 -7.21 -5.16
CA SER A 67 -1.61 -8.53 -4.57
C SER A 67 -2.78 -9.14 -3.79
N LEU A 68 -3.77 -8.33 -3.43
CA LEU A 68 -5.00 -8.73 -2.72
C LEU A 68 -6.21 -8.85 -3.65
N ILE A 69 -6.06 -8.62 -4.96
CA ILE A 69 -7.12 -8.85 -5.94
C ILE A 69 -7.10 -10.34 -6.34
N GLN A 70 -8.25 -10.99 -6.28
CA GLN A 70 -8.44 -12.41 -6.57
C GLN A 70 -9.77 -12.65 -7.30
N GLY A 71 -10.03 -13.91 -7.70
CA GLY A 71 -11.26 -14.29 -8.39
C GLY A 71 -11.47 -13.49 -9.67
N ASP A 72 -12.73 -13.21 -10.00
CA ASP A 72 -13.12 -12.54 -11.25
C ASP A 72 -12.47 -11.15 -11.40
N ALA A 73 -12.23 -10.44 -10.30
CA ALA A 73 -11.53 -9.15 -10.34
C ALA A 73 -10.06 -9.28 -10.78
N LYS A 74 -9.42 -10.41 -10.46
CA LYS A 74 -8.05 -10.69 -10.92
C LYS A 74 -8.04 -10.88 -12.43
N ASP A 75 -8.99 -11.61 -12.99
CA ASP A 75 -9.02 -11.91 -14.42
C ASP A 75 -9.13 -10.64 -15.27
N TRP A 76 -9.85 -9.63 -14.75
CA TRP A 76 -9.89 -8.30 -15.36
C TRP A 76 -8.59 -7.50 -15.19
N PHE A 77 -7.99 -7.51 -13.99
CA PHE A 77 -6.88 -6.61 -13.67
C PHE A 77 -5.49 -7.16 -14.01
N GLU A 78 -5.33 -8.48 -14.08
CA GLU A 78 -4.03 -9.13 -14.27
C GLU A 78 -3.36 -8.75 -15.60
N PRO A 79 -4.06 -8.69 -16.75
CA PRO A 79 -3.44 -8.25 -18.00
C PRO A 79 -2.91 -6.82 -17.93
N ILE A 80 -3.65 -5.93 -17.27
CA ILE A 80 -3.28 -4.51 -17.08
C ILE A 80 -2.05 -4.40 -16.16
N LEU A 81 -2.02 -5.18 -15.07
CA LEU A 81 -0.84 -5.23 -14.20
C LEU A 81 0.39 -5.76 -14.94
N ARG A 82 0.22 -6.83 -15.74
CA ARG A 82 1.32 -7.43 -16.49
C ARG A 82 1.90 -6.43 -17.47
N ASP A 83 1.06 -5.73 -18.23
CA ASP A 83 1.48 -4.67 -19.15
C ASP A 83 2.28 -3.57 -18.45
N PHE A 84 1.79 -3.08 -17.30
CA PHE A 84 2.52 -2.10 -16.49
C PHE A 84 3.92 -2.57 -16.04
N LEU A 85 4.09 -3.86 -15.76
CA LEU A 85 5.33 -4.42 -15.24
C LEU A 85 6.32 -4.82 -16.32
N GLU A 86 5.84 -5.13 -17.52
CA GLU A 86 6.65 -5.70 -18.61
C GLU A 86 7.00 -4.68 -19.70
N ASN A 87 6.27 -3.56 -19.78
CA ASN A 87 6.45 -2.56 -20.82
C ASN A 87 6.78 -1.16 -20.25
N ASP A 88 7.61 -0.41 -20.99
CA ASP A 88 7.81 1.02 -20.76
C ASP A 88 6.50 1.80 -21.00
N GLU A 89 6.32 2.94 -20.33
CA GLU A 89 5.07 3.72 -20.38
C GLU A 89 4.59 4.01 -21.81
N GLU A 90 5.50 4.32 -22.73
CA GLU A 90 5.22 4.61 -24.14
C GLU A 90 4.70 3.40 -24.94
N ALA A 91 4.99 2.19 -24.47
CA ALA A 91 4.60 0.92 -25.07
C ALA A 91 3.41 0.24 -24.36
N GLN A 92 2.98 0.78 -23.22
CA GLN A 92 1.80 0.29 -22.49
C GLN A 92 0.51 0.59 -23.24
N ASP A 93 -0.48 -0.26 -23.03
CA ASP A 93 -1.85 -0.02 -23.50
C ASP A 93 -2.44 1.23 -22.82
N GLN A 94 -3.35 1.91 -23.53
CA GLN A 94 -3.97 3.14 -23.04
C GLN A 94 -4.69 2.94 -21.69
N ASP A 95 -5.30 1.78 -21.46
CA ASP A 95 -5.99 1.47 -20.20
C ASP A 95 -5.00 1.34 -19.04
N THR A 96 -3.82 0.77 -19.29
CA THR A 96 -2.74 0.69 -18.31
C THR A 96 -2.25 2.08 -17.95
N GLN A 97 -1.96 2.92 -18.96
CA GLN A 97 -1.59 4.32 -18.75
C GLN A 97 -2.67 5.10 -18.00
N ASN A 98 -3.96 4.85 -18.25
CA ASN A 98 -5.05 5.53 -17.52
C ASN A 98 -5.10 5.15 -16.04
N ILE A 99 -4.66 3.94 -15.68
CA ILE A 99 -4.69 3.42 -14.31
C ILE A 99 -3.41 3.79 -13.53
N PHE A 100 -2.27 3.77 -14.19
CA PHE A 100 -0.95 3.97 -13.58
C PHE A 100 -0.31 5.33 -13.88
N GLY A 101 -0.77 6.00 -14.93
CA GLY A 101 -0.39 7.36 -15.30
C GLY A 101 -0.85 8.37 -14.25
N ASN A 102 -0.03 9.40 -14.08
CA ASN A 102 -0.06 10.30 -12.94
C ASN A 102 -0.79 11.62 -13.24
#